data_AF-A0A8S1E6D1-F1
#
_entry.id   AF-A0A8S1E6D1-F1
#
_cell.length_a   1.000
_cell.length_b   1.000
_cell.length_c   1.000
_cell.angle_alpha   90.00
_cell.angle_beta   90.00
_cell.angle_gamma   90.00
#
_symmetry.space_group_name_H-M   'P 1'
#
loop_
_entity.id
_entity.type
_entity.pdbx_description
1 polymer ?
#
loop_
_entity_poly.entity_id
_entity_poly.type
_entity_poly.pdbx_seq_one_letter_code
_entity_poly.pdbx_strand_id
1 'polypeptide(L)'
;MSTFNSVKYSLLNSEKSQFNLIFYPVVIIVIVIFLFYSLADAGILTIPEIAPLAHSNLNLNECPLRRWNKIRTDFIPNDDAHKFWQQRGVGRKDNFYHKSPSPFAAYAYKDHIAVTMTNENSYGKQMFCRYFDCMQREIGDPFESSVFPESTVFCAHRVGAEFITLTMTIDKSDYEQPVRIKPRIEQEHFFTVCLASLYGDEPKFIQISDFVEYYKLQGASFIHLYLRNVTKYDRRMLDSYARSGNIEVIQMHDNDWRPDFEWHNAQINDCHFRSKVFSKWTAFLDIDEKIEMLTPKYRRVIDYLKSITDPDISELMFRLRWVQKTADDPPKYINDEQMAENLIYRKFNMTSTKVMSVSLQPKARYKNTRTIIVNSKIALIRHYRNLKLRSFSPLALERINSHGPYVPTRIAPWLDEGLTKNILGRMRFVYGEVCQV
;
A
#
# COMPACT_ATOMS: atom_id res chain seq x y z
N MET A 1 -24.34 32.37 69.36
CA MET A 1 -23.76 33.73 69.39
C MET A 1 -22.89 33.87 68.15
N SER A 2 -23.38 34.45 67.06
CA SER A 2 -23.34 35.90 66.75
C SER A 2 -21.89 36.41 66.53
N THR A 3 -21.52 36.96 65.37
CA THR A 3 -22.22 38.04 64.65
C THR A 3 -21.99 38.10 63.12
N PHE A 4 -22.91 38.80 62.43
CA PHE A 4 -22.81 39.39 61.08
C PHE A 4 -22.34 40.88 61.21
N ASN A 5 -22.08 41.73 60.19
CA ASN A 5 -22.40 41.68 58.75
C ASN A 5 -21.52 42.65 57.92
N SER A 6 -21.17 42.32 56.66
CA SER A 6 -21.27 43.22 55.48
C SER A 6 -20.78 42.47 54.21
N VAL A 7 -21.49 42.29 53.08
CA VAL A 7 -22.45 43.11 52.27
C VAL A 7 -21.71 44.13 51.39
N LYS A 8 -21.89 44.25 50.05
CA LYS A 8 -22.51 43.42 48.97
C LYS A 8 -22.24 44.13 47.60
N TYR A 9 -22.71 43.54 46.50
CA TYR A 9 -22.75 44.04 45.10
C TYR A 9 -21.47 43.85 44.26
N SER A 10 -21.53 43.41 42.98
CA SER A 10 -22.68 43.02 42.14
C SER A 10 -22.33 41.92 41.12
N LEU A 11 -23.06 40.81 41.15
CA LEU A 11 -23.07 39.77 40.11
C LEU A 11 -24.48 39.19 40.04
N LEU A 12 -25.30 39.70 39.11
CA LEU A 12 -26.63 39.18 38.76
C LEU A 12 -27.10 39.87 37.46
N ASN A 13 -26.66 39.35 36.30
CA ASN A 13 -27.30 39.51 34.98
C ASN A 13 -26.47 38.84 33.86
N SER A 14 -26.64 37.52 33.65
CA SER A 14 -26.32 36.88 32.36
C SER A 14 -27.07 35.55 32.12
N GLU A 15 -27.37 34.77 33.16
CA GLU A 15 -27.89 33.39 33.02
C GLU A 15 -29.34 33.26 32.51
N LYS A 16 -30.13 34.33 32.42
CA LYS A 16 -31.52 34.26 31.93
C LYS A 16 -31.67 34.24 30.40
N SER A 17 -30.58 34.34 29.63
CA SER A 17 -30.65 34.43 28.15
C SER A 17 -30.63 33.08 27.42
N GLN A 18 -30.00 32.04 27.99
CA GLN A 18 -29.79 30.77 27.27
C GLN A 18 -30.93 29.74 27.42
N PHE A 19 -31.75 29.81 28.47
CA PHE A 19 -32.84 28.84 28.68
C PHE A 19 -33.98 28.93 27.66
N ASN A 20 -34.16 30.08 27.00
CA ASN A 20 -35.27 30.30 26.05
C ASN A 20 -34.96 29.86 24.60
N LEU A 21 -33.69 29.63 24.21
CA LEU A 21 -33.35 29.29 22.82
C LEU A 21 -33.50 27.80 22.48
N ILE A 22 -33.44 26.91 23.48
CA ILE A 22 -33.44 25.45 23.27
C ILE A 22 -34.86 24.85 23.41
N PHE A 23 -35.71 25.42 24.28
CA PHE A 23 -37.08 24.92 24.48
C PHE A 23 -38.00 25.15 23.27
N TYR A 24 -37.90 26.30 22.60
CA TYR A 24 -38.76 26.61 21.44
C TYR A 24 -38.67 25.60 20.28
N PRO A 25 -37.48 25.24 19.74
CA PRO A 25 -37.40 24.28 18.63
C PRO A 25 -37.86 22.87 19.04
N VAL A 26 -37.58 22.43 20.27
CA VAL A 26 -38.02 21.10 20.76
C VAL A 26 -39.54 21.03 20.89
N VAL A 27 -40.18 22.05 21.46
CA VAL A 27 -41.65 22.12 21.57
C VAL A 27 -42.30 22.18 20.19
N ILE A 28 -41.73 22.93 19.23
CA ILE A 28 -42.22 22.96 17.84
C ILE A 28 -42.11 21.58 17.19
N ILE A 29 -40.99 20.86 17.35
CA ILE A 29 -40.82 19.50 16.80
C ILE A 29 -41.85 18.54 17.40
N VAL A 30 -42.09 18.58 18.71
CA VAL A 30 -43.10 17.74 19.37
C VAL A 30 -44.51 18.06 18.86
N ILE A 31 -44.87 19.35 18.73
CA ILE A 31 -46.18 19.77 18.18
C ILE A 31 -46.33 19.34 16.71
N VAL A 32 -45.28 19.47 15.89
CA VAL A 32 -45.30 19.02 14.48
C VAL A 32 -45.49 17.51 14.40
N ILE A 33 -44.77 16.72 15.22
CA ILE A 33 -44.96 15.27 15.29
C ILE A 33 -46.39 14.92 15.73
N PHE A 34 -46.93 15.58 16.76
CA PHE A 34 -48.28 15.31 17.26
C PHE A 34 -49.38 15.67 16.25
N LEU A 35 -49.22 16.77 15.52
CA LEU A 35 -50.07 17.14 14.39
C LEU A 35 -49.95 16.13 13.24
N PHE A 36 -48.74 15.64 12.94
CA PHE A 36 -48.53 14.64 11.88
C PHE A 36 -49.25 13.33 12.20
N TYR A 37 -49.16 12.84 13.44
CA TYR A 37 -49.92 11.67 13.90
C TYR A 37 -51.43 11.92 13.89
N SER A 38 -51.90 13.07 14.40
CA SER A 38 -53.33 13.40 14.41
C SER A 38 -53.95 13.52 13.01
N LEU A 39 -53.18 14.00 12.03
CA LEU A 39 -53.59 14.09 10.62
C LEU A 39 -53.51 12.74 9.89
N ALA A 40 -52.65 11.83 10.33
CA ALA A 40 -52.61 10.45 9.85
C ALA A 40 -53.82 9.64 10.39
N ASP A 41 -54.12 9.75 11.70
CA ASP A 41 -55.29 9.10 12.32
C ASP A 41 -56.61 9.64 11.75
N ALA A 42 -56.67 10.92 11.36
CA ALA A 42 -57.82 11.51 10.66
C ALA A 42 -57.93 11.09 9.18
N GLY A 43 -57.02 10.26 8.65
CA GLY A 43 -57.03 9.77 7.27
C GLY A 43 -56.69 10.83 6.20
N ILE A 44 -56.14 11.99 6.60
CA ILE A 44 -55.85 13.11 5.69
C ILE A 44 -54.45 12.96 5.06
N LEU A 45 -53.53 12.26 5.73
CA LEU A 45 -52.18 11.96 5.25
C LEU A 45 -52.01 10.46 4.99
N THR A 46 -51.85 10.08 3.71
CA THR A 46 -51.42 8.72 3.35
C THR A 46 -49.94 8.54 3.63
N ILE A 47 -49.61 7.82 4.71
CA ILE A 47 -48.24 7.35 4.95
C ILE A 47 -47.94 6.27 3.89
N PRO A 48 -46.87 6.40 3.07
CA PRO A 48 -46.49 5.33 2.16
C PRO A 48 -46.06 4.12 2.99
N GLU A 49 -46.64 2.95 2.71
CA GLU A 49 -46.20 1.69 3.31
C GLU A 49 -44.69 1.54 3.07
N ILE A 50 -43.91 1.49 4.15
CA ILE A 50 -42.54 1.01 4.09
C ILE A 50 -42.65 -0.48 3.81
N ALA A 51 -42.61 -0.83 2.52
CA ALA A 51 -42.56 -2.22 2.08
C ALA A 51 -41.48 -2.94 2.90
N PRO A 52 -41.81 -4.04 3.60
CA PRO A 52 -40.86 -4.68 4.48
C PRO A 52 -39.64 -5.08 3.67
N LEU A 53 -38.45 -4.64 4.12
CA LEU A 53 -37.17 -5.06 3.58
C LEU A 53 -37.16 -6.58 3.56
N ALA A 54 -37.31 -7.14 2.35
CA ALA A 54 -37.43 -8.57 2.15
C ALA A 54 -36.24 -9.23 2.84
N HIS A 55 -36.51 -9.92 3.95
CA HIS A 55 -35.53 -10.80 4.56
C HIS A 55 -35.30 -11.92 3.55
N SER A 56 -34.29 -11.73 2.70
CA SER A 56 -33.69 -12.82 1.97
C SER A 56 -33.36 -13.89 3.00
N ASN A 57 -33.92 -15.08 2.84
CA ASN A 57 -33.53 -16.27 3.60
C ASN A 57 -32.06 -16.58 3.27
N LEU A 58 -31.15 -15.86 3.91
CA LEU A 58 -29.73 -16.12 3.92
C LEU A 58 -29.54 -17.41 4.70
N ASN A 59 -29.58 -18.52 3.99
CA ASN A 59 -29.23 -19.81 4.53
C ASN A 59 -27.78 -19.73 5.00
N LEU A 60 -27.56 -19.62 6.32
CA LEU A 60 -26.26 -19.38 6.95
C LEU A 60 -25.22 -20.48 6.65
N ASN A 61 -25.65 -21.57 6.02
CA ASN A 61 -24.83 -22.72 5.61
C ASN A 61 -24.37 -22.66 4.13
N GLU A 62 -24.81 -21.66 3.35
CA GLU A 62 -24.50 -21.51 1.93
C GLU A 62 -23.57 -20.32 1.64
N CYS A 63 -22.52 -20.57 0.87
CA CYS A 63 -21.57 -19.51 0.49
C CYS A 63 -22.10 -18.63 -0.66
N PRO A 64 -22.19 -17.30 -0.48
CA PRO A 64 -22.72 -16.40 -1.50
C PRO A 64 -21.78 -16.28 -2.70
N LEU A 65 -22.15 -16.88 -3.83
CA LEU A 65 -21.35 -16.87 -5.07
C LEU A 65 -21.34 -15.50 -5.75
N ARG A 66 -20.21 -14.78 -5.61
CA ARG A 66 -19.92 -13.51 -6.29
C ARG A 66 -19.73 -13.72 -7.81
N ARG A 67 -20.01 -12.70 -8.64
CA ARG A 67 -19.94 -12.81 -10.12
C ARG A 67 -18.57 -13.28 -10.64
N TRP A 68 -17.47 -12.79 -10.07
CA TRP A 68 -16.12 -13.21 -10.45
C TRP A 68 -15.80 -14.65 -10.02
N ASN A 69 -16.52 -15.18 -9.02
CA ASN A 69 -16.33 -16.50 -8.41
C ASN A 69 -17.30 -17.56 -9.00
N LYS A 70 -17.93 -17.26 -10.14
CA LYS A 70 -18.78 -18.19 -10.92
C LYS A 70 -18.06 -18.74 -12.16
N ILE A 71 -16.73 -18.82 -12.10
CA ILE A 71 -15.85 -19.21 -13.21
C ILE A 71 -15.19 -20.53 -12.85
N ARG A 72 -15.10 -21.44 -13.83
CA ARG A 72 -14.16 -22.55 -13.84
C ARG A 72 -13.22 -22.36 -15.02
N THR A 73 -11.93 -22.61 -14.83
CA THR A 73 -10.97 -22.79 -15.91
C THR A 73 -10.17 -24.06 -15.64
N ASP A 74 -9.53 -24.60 -16.67
CA ASP A 74 -8.67 -25.80 -16.58
C ASP A 74 -7.39 -25.61 -17.41
N PHE A 75 -6.92 -24.37 -17.51
CA PHE A 75 -5.72 -23.96 -18.26
C PHE A 75 -5.04 -22.76 -17.59
N ILE A 76 -3.75 -22.55 -17.88
CA ILE A 76 -3.00 -21.35 -17.48
C ILE A 76 -2.68 -20.48 -18.71
N PRO A 77 -2.96 -19.16 -18.70
CA PRO A 77 -2.66 -18.29 -19.83
C PRO A 77 -1.15 -18.10 -20.05
N ASN A 78 -0.70 -18.22 -21.31
CA ASN A 78 0.71 -18.10 -21.72
C ASN A 78 1.64 -19.17 -21.13
N ASP A 79 1.11 -20.35 -20.77
CA ASP A 79 1.86 -21.49 -20.24
C ASP A 79 3.09 -21.87 -21.10
N ASP A 80 2.99 -21.85 -22.43
CA ASP A 80 4.15 -22.06 -23.33
C ASP A 80 5.29 -21.06 -23.09
N ALA A 81 4.94 -19.79 -22.82
CA ALA A 81 5.92 -18.75 -22.50
C ALA A 81 6.48 -18.93 -21.09
N HIS A 82 5.68 -19.38 -20.13
CA HIS A 82 6.14 -19.74 -18.78
C HIS A 82 7.17 -20.87 -18.86
N LYS A 83 6.82 -21.98 -19.51
CA LYS A 83 7.71 -23.12 -19.78
C LYS A 83 9.00 -22.71 -20.50
N PHE A 84 8.90 -21.87 -21.54
CA PHE A 84 10.06 -21.35 -22.28
C PHE A 84 11.06 -20.58 -21.38
N TRP A 85 10.56 -19.75 -20.47
CA TRP A 85 11.40 -18.98 -19.54
C TRP A 85 11.89 -19.83 -18.35
N GLN A 86 11.06 -20.77 -17.89
CA GLN A 86 11.38 -21.71 -16.82
C GLN A 86 12.53 -22.64 -17.19
N GLN A 87 12.51 -23.20 -18.42
CA GLN A 87 13.59 -24.01 -18.99
C GLN A 87 14.94 -23.25 -19.11
N ARG A 88 14.89 -21.91 -19.12
CA ARG A 88 16.08 -21.03 -19.16
C ARG A 88 16.55 -20.58 -17.76
N GLY A 89 15.91 -21.06 -16.69
CA GLY A 89 16.24 -20.68 -15.32
C GLY A 89 15.95 -19.21 -14.98
N VAL A 90 15.12 -18.53 -15.78
CA VAL A 90 14.79 -17.11 -15.54
C VAL A 90 13.93 -16.98 -14.29
N GLY A 91 14.46 -16.26 -13.28
CA GLY A 91 13.83 -16.13 -11.96
C GLY A 91 14.20 -17.23 -10.96
N ARG A 92 15.14 -18.13 -11.30
CA ARG A 92 15.61 -19.17 -10.37
C ARG A 92 16.42 -18.57 -9.21
N LYS A 93 16.19 -19.09 -8.00
CA LYS A 93 16.73 -18.63 -6.72
C LYS A 93 17.05 -19.84 -5.80
N ASP A 94 18.28 -20.35 -5.84
CA ASP A 94 18.65 -21.57 -5.09
C ASP A 94 19.11 -21.30 -3.63
N ASN A 95 19.39 -20.05 -3.27
CA ASN A 95 20.13 -19.68 -2.07
C ASN A 95 19.31 -19.61 -0.75
N PHE A 96 18.13 -20.24 -0.69
CA PHE A 96 17.19 -20.07 0.43
C PHE A 96 16.99 -21.38 1.20
N TYR A 97 16.91 -21.31 2.52
CA TYR A 97 16.90 -22.49 3.38
C TYR A 97 15.56 -23.26 3.36
N HIS A 98 14.47 -22.58 3.06
CA HIS A 98 13.10 -23.07 3.32
C HIS A 98 12.56 -23.83 2.12
N LYS A 99 11.88 -24.96 2.37
CA LYS A 99 11.47 -25.91 1.31
C LYS A 99 9.97 -26.21 1.26
N SER A 100 9.21 -25.84 2.29
CA SER A 100 7.75 -25.98 2.34
C SER A 100 7.07 -24.94 1.43
N PRO A 101 5.93 -25.27 0.78
CA PRO A 101 5.10 -24.26 0.13
C PRO A 101 4.42 -23.42 1.22
N SER A 102 4.69 -22.12 1.21
CA SER A 102 4.20 -21.17 2.21
C SER A 102 3.48 -20.02 1.50
N PRO A 103 2.16 -20.15 1.24
CA PRO A 103 1.39 -19.15 0.50
C PRO A 103 1.29 -17.83 1.26
N PHE A 104 1.59 -16.73 0.57
CA PHE A 104 1.56 -15.37 1.11
C PHE A 104 0.28 -14.62 0.74
N ALA A 105 -0.14 -14.70 -0.52
CA ALA A 105 -1.38 -14.10 -1.00
C ALA A 105 -1.88 -14.78 -2.29
N ALA A 106 -3.15 -14.56 -2.62
CA ALA A 106 -3.74 -15.06 -3.86
C ALA A 106 -4.53 -13.96 -4.58
N TYR A 107 -4.37 -13.88 -5.90
CA TYR A 107 -4.98 -12.85 -6.75
C TYR A 107 -5.72 -13.49 -7.93
N ALA A 108 -7.04 -13.35 -7.97
CA ALA A 108 -7.89 -13.87 -9.04
C ALA A 108 -8.02 -12.88 -10.20
N TYR A 109 -7.41 -13.19 -11.34
CA TYR A 109 -7.66 -12.51 -12.62
C TYR A 109 -8.79 -13.20 -13.38
N LYS A 110 -9.11 -12.73 -14.59
CA LYS A 110 -10.24 -13.21 -15.41
C LYS A 110 -10.20 -14.71 -15.71
N ASP A 111 -9.02 -15.30 -15.81
CA ASP A 111 -8.74 -16.63 -16.38
C ASP A 111 -7.87 -17.54 -15.49
N HIS A 112 -7.12 -16.97 -14.55
CA HIS A 112 -6.29 -17.70 -13.58
C HIS A 112 -6.24 -16.99 -12.22
N ILE A 113 -5.77 -17.72 -11.21
CA ILE A 113 -5.39 -17.22 -9.89
C ILE A 113 -3.86 -17.26 -9.79
N ALA A 114 -3.21 -16.17 -9.40
CA ALA A 114 -1.79 -16.18 -9.03
C ALA A 114 -1.66 -16.29 -7.51
N VAL A 115 -1.01 -17.36 -7.04
CA VAL A 115 -0.69 -17.57 -5.62
C VAL A 115 0.79 -17.24 -5.42
N THR A 116 1.08 -16.19 -4.68
CA THR A 116 2.44 -15.78 -4.31
C THR A 116 2.86 -16.54 -3.05
N MET A 117 4.11 -16.96 -2.95
CA MET A 117 4.67 -17.63 -1.78
C MET A 117 5.82 -16.81 -1.18
N THR A 118 6.06 -17.01 0.12
CA THR A 118 7.31 -16.58 0.77
C THR A 118 8.49 -17.48 0.33
N ASN A 119 8.25 -18.73 -0.06
CA ASN A 119 9.30 -19.68 -0.47
C ASN A 119 9.91 -19.36 -1.86
N GLU A 120 11.17 -18.93 -1.91
CA GLU A 120 11.92 -18.72 -3.18
C GLU A 120 12.68 -19.97 -3.68
N ASN A 121 12.98 -20.98 -2.84
CA ASN A 121 13.73 -22.20 -3.23
C ASN A 121 12.84 -23.32 -3.82
N SER A 122 11.71 -22.96 -4.43
CA SER A 122 10.77 -23.92 -5.01
C SER A 122 10.54 -23.76 -6.50
N TYR A 123 11.29 -22.86 -7.15
CA TYR A 123 11.32 -22.67 -8.59
C TYR A 123 11.32 -23.98 -9.38
N GLY A 124 10.37 -24.13 -10.30
CA GLY A 124 10.24 -25.30 -11.16
C GLY A 124 9.68 -26.57 -10.49
N LYS A 125 9.45 -26.58 -9.17
CA LYS A 125 8.79 -27.71 -8.52
C LYS A 125 7.31 -27.77 -8.91
N GLN A 126 6.80 -28.98 -9.06
CA GLN A 126 5.36 -29.28 -9.17
C GLN A 126 4.65 -28.86 -7.88
N MET A 127 3.45 -28.31 -8.02
CA MET A 127 2.55 -27.92 -6.93
C MET A 127 1.11 -28.23 -7.32
N PHE A 128 0.27 -28.52 -6.33
CA PHE A 128 -1.17 -28.71 -6.51
C PHE A 128 -1.93 -27.61 -5.80
N CYS A 129 -2.78 -26.91 -6.54
CA CYS A 129 -3.66 -25.88 -6.02
C CYS A 129 -4.88 -26.53 -5.36
N ARG A 130 -5.13 -26.22 -4.08
CA ARG A 130 -6.24 -26.75 -3.27
C ARG A 130 -7.18 -25.59 -2.92
N TYR A 131 -8.48 -25.75 -3.12
CA TYR A 131 -9.46 -24.64 -3.14
C TYR A 131 -10.48 -24.78 -2.02
N PHE A 132 -10.88 -23.66 -1.41
CA PHE A 132 -11.81 -23.68 -0.27
C PHE A 132 -12.89 -22.62 -0.42
N ASP A 133 -14.10 -22.96 0.05
CA ASP A 133 -15.24 -22.06 0.08
C ASP A 133 -15.13 -21.00 1.18
N CYS A 134 -16.17 -20.17 1.32
CA CYS A 134 -16.23 -19.12 2.34
C CYS A 134 -16.23 -19.64 3.79
N MET A 135 -16.56 -20.92 4.01
CA MET A 135 -16.53 -21.62 5.29
C MET A 135 -15.22 -22.40 5.50
N GLN A 136 -14.23 -22.20 4.62
CA GLN A 136 -12.96 -22.95 4.58
C GLN A 136 -13.13 -24.46 4.43
N ARG A 137 -14.23 -24.93 3.83
CA ARG A 137 -14.39 -26.33 3.39
C ARG A 137 -13.72 -26.50 2.05
N GLU A 138 -12.98 -27.59 1.87
CA GLU A 138 -12.33 -27.86 0.59
C GLU A 138 -13.38 -28.18 -0.50
N ILE A 139 -13.18 -27.63 -1.70
CA ILE A 139 -14.10 -27.75 -2.83
C ILE A 139 -13.37 -28.01 -4.15
N GLY A 140 -14.04 -28.74 -5.04
CA GLY A 140 -13.55 -29.04 -6.38
C GLY A 140 -12.36 -30.01 -6.39
N ASP A 141 -11.84 -30.23 -7.59
CA ASP A 141 -10.65 -31.01 -7.87
C ASP A 141 -9.38 -30.15 -7.76
N PRO A 142 -8.29 -30.68 -7.15
CA PRO A 142 -6.98 -30.02 -7.16
C PRO A 142 -6.48 -29.76 -8.59
N PHE A 143 -5.78 -28.66 -8.79
CA PHE A 143 -5.18 -28.32 -10.09
C PHE A 143 -3.66 -28.44 -10.04
N GLU A 144 -3.08 -29.25 -10.92
CA GLU A 144 -1.62 -29.41 -11.04
C GLU A 144 -0.99 -28.20 -11.76
N SER A 145 0.11 -27.70 -11.21
CA SER A 145 0.87 -26.58 -11.75
C SER A 145 2.34 -26.68 -11.33
N SER A 146 3.14 -25.63 -11.60
CA SER A 146 4.51 -25.52 -11.10
C SER A 146 4.83 -24.11 -10.62
N VAL A 147 5.88 -23.99 -9.80
CA VAL A 147 6.35 -22.69 -9.32
C VAL A 147 7.08 -21.93 -10.45
N PHE A 148 6.41 -20.94 -11.02
CA PHE A 148 6.94 -19.95 -11.94
C PHE A 148 5.99 -18.74 -12.04
N PRO A 149 6.50 -17.49 -12.11
CA PRO A 149 7.89 -17.07 -11.94
C PRO A 149 8.28 -16.98 -10.45
N GLU A 150 9.60 -17.09 -10.19
CA GLU A 150 10.23 -16.95 -8.87
C GLU A 150 9.54 -17.79 -7.77
N SER A 151 8.70 -17.18 -6.93
CA SER A 151 7.94 -17.80 -5.84
C SER A 151 6.43 -17.88 -6.08
N THR A 152 5.98 -17.90 -7.34
CA THR A 152 4.55 -17.85 -7.71
C THR A 152 4.06 -19.17 -8.29
N VAL A 153 2.83 -19.58 -7.98
CA VAL A 153 2.12 -20.65 -8.68
C VAL A 153 0.90 -20.06 -9.38
N PHE A 154 0.70 -20.40 -10.65
CA PHE A 154 -0.54 -20.10 -11.37
C PHE A 154 -1.52 -21.26 -11.24
N CYS A 155 -2.71 -20.98 -10.73
CA CYS A 155 -3.78 -21.93 -10.50
C CYS A 155 -4.97 -21.61 -11.42
N ALA A 156 -5.69 -22.64 -11.86
CA ALA A 156 -6.95 -22.45 -12.57
C ALA A 156 -8.09 -22.05 -11.59
N HIS A 157 -9.26 -21.66 -12.11
CA HIS A 157 -10.42 -21.29 -11.29
C HIS A 157 -11.28 -22.49 -10.89
N ARG A 158 -11.85 -22.44 -9.68
CA ARG A 158 -12.92 -23.33 -9.22
C ARG A 158 -14.07 -22.46 -8.71
N VAL A 159 -15.31 -22.82 -9.07
CA VAL A 159 -16.52 -22.06 -8.71
C VAL A 159 -16.70 -22.05 -7.19
N GLY A 160 -16.81 -20.86 -6.60
CA GLY A 160 -17.02 -20.67 -5.16
C GLY A 160 -15.75 -20.65 -4.31
N ALA A 161 -14.56 -20.71 -4.90
CA ALA A 161 -13.31 -20.61 -4.16
C ALA A 161 -13.09 -19.20 -3.60
N GLU A 162 -13.12 -19.04 -2.28
CA GLU A 162 -12.77 -17.79 -1.59
C GLU A 162 -11.37 -17.85 -0.96
N PHE A 163 -10.83 -19.05 -0.72
CA PHE A 163 -9.46 -19.28 -0.27
C PHE A 163 -8.75 -20.36 -1.09
N ILE A 164 -7.42 -20.36 -1.06
CA ILE A 164 -6.56 -21.30 -1.79
C ILE A 164 -5.29 -21.58 -1.00
N THR A 165 -4.76 -22.81 -1.10
CA THR A 165 -3.42 -23.18 -0.61
C THR A 165 -2.70 -24.07 -1.63
N LEU A 166 -1.46 -24.42 -1.33
CA LEU A 166 -0.57 -25.18 -2.22
C LEU A 166 -0.02 -26.42 -1.49
N THR A 167 -0.06 -27.58 -2.15
CA THR A 167 0.61 -28.81 -1.69
C THR A 167 1.64 -29.28 -2.71
N MET A 168 2.67 -30.01 -2.25
CA MET A 168 3.67 -30.62 -3.16
C MET A 168 3.20 -31.95 -3.78
N THR A 169 2.16 -32.57 -3.22
CA THR A 169 1.55 -33.81 -3.72
C THR A 169 0.04 -33.72 -3.63
N ILE A 170 -0.66 -34.56 -4.40
CA ILE A 170 -2.13 -34.59 -4.44
C ILE A 170 -2.76 -35.19 -3.18
N ASP A 171 -2.08 -36.14 -2.52
CA ASP A 171 -2.64 -36.90 -1.39
C ASP A 171 -2.41 -36.28 0.00
N LYS A 172 -1.61 -35.20 0.11
CA LYS A 172 -1.17 -34.67 1.41
C LYS A 172 -2.17 -33.67 2.00
N SER A 173 -2.67 -33.97 3.19
CA SER A 173 -3.51 -33.07 4.01
C SER A 173 -2.74 -31.96 4.72
N ASP A 174 -1.42 -32.09 4.87
CA ASP A 174 -0.59 -31.11 5.58
C ASP A 174 -0.25 -29.93 4.66
N TYR A 175 -1.21 -29.01 4.52
CA TYR A 175 -1.04 -27.71 3.88
C TYR A 175 -0.94 -26.58 4.90
N GLU A 176 -0.28 -25.47 4.52
CA GLU A 176 -0.37 -24.23 5.27
C GLU A 176 -1.76 -23.57 5.12
N GLN A 177 -2.10 -22.73 6.10
CA GLN A 177 -3.40 -22.03 6.19
C GLN A 177 -3.82 -21.38 4.86
N PRO A 178 -5.00 -21.72 4.30
CA PRO A 178 -5.44 -21.17 3.03
C PRO A 178 -5.52 -19.63 3.01
N VAL A 179 -4.85 -19.03 2.03
CA VAL A 179 -4.85 -17.57 1.83
C VAL A 179 -6.10 -17.14 1.07
N ARG A 180 -6.67 -16.00 1.48
CA ARG A 180 -7.88 -15.47 0.85
C ARG A 180 -7.60 -14.96 -0.56
N ILE A 181 -8.41 -15.39 -1.52
CA ILE A 181 -8.37 -14.94 -2.91
C ILE A 181 -8.88 -13.50 -3.00
N LYS A 182 -8.03 -12.58 -3.47
CA LYS A 182 -8.40 -11.18 -3.76
C LYS A 182 -8.73 -11.04 -5.26
N PRO A 183 -9.94 -10.58 -5.66
CA PRO A 183 -10.26 -10.37 -7.08
C PRO A 183 -9.46 -9.20 -7.66
N ARG A 184 -8.95 -9.39 -8.88
CA ARG A 184 -8.18 -8.45 -9.70
C ARG A 184 -8.73 -8.43 -11.12
N ILE A 185 -10.01 -8.06 -11.21
CA ILE A 185 -10.81 -8.08 -12.45
C ILE A 185 -10.95 -6.69 -13.08
N GLU A 186 -10.92 -5.64 -12.26
CA GLU A 186 -11.15 -4.25 -12.66
C GLU A 186 -10.04 -3.33 -12.13
N GLN A 187 -9.87 -2.17 -12.77
CA GLN A 187 -8.84 -1.19 -12.42
C GLN A 187 -9.38 -0.16 -11.42
N GLU A 188 -8.88 -0.23 -10.19
CA GLU A 188 -9.29 0.65 -9.08
C GLU A 188 -8.48 1.97 -9.09
N HIS A 189 -7.23 1.95 -9.59
CA HIS A 189 -6.30 3.06 -9.52
C HIS A 189 -5.57 3.36 -10.84
N PHE A 190 -5.18 4.62 -11.05
CA PHE A 190 -4.35 4.98 -12.21
C PHE A 190 -2.85 4.82 -11.91
N PHE A 191 -2.41 5.29 -10.74
CA PHE A 191 -1.00 5.22 -10.34
C PHE A 191 -0.89 4.79 -8.88
N THR A 192 -0.16 3.70 -8.65
CA THR A 192 0.09 3.12 -7.33
C THR A 192 1.58 3.01 -7.09
N VAL A 193 1.99 3.14 -5.83
CA VAL A 193 3.39 2.97 -5.42
C VAL A 193 3.49 1.78 -4.47
N CYS A 194 4.41 0.86 -4.75
CA CYS A 194 4.85 -0.16 -3.81
C CYS A 194 6.14 0.29 -3.15
N LEU A 195 6.07 0.52 -1.85
CA LEU A 195 7.23 0.77 -1.01
C LEU A 195 7.84 -0.56 -0.58
N ALA A 196 9.15 -0.70 -0.82
CA ALA A 196 9.95 -1.85 -0.38
C ALA A 196 9.86 -2.10 1.13
N SER A 197 10.25 -3.31 1.55
CA SER A 197 10.18 -3.74 2.95
C SER A 197 10.92 -2.78 3.88
N LEU A 198 10.23 -2.33 4.95
CA LEU A 198 10.86 -1.47 5.97
C LEU A 198 11.66 -2.31 6.97
N TYR A 199 12.96 -2.00 7.09
CA TYR A 199 13.89 -2.63 8.03
C TYR A 199 14.98 -1.66 8.52
N GLY A 200 15.87 -2.18 9.38
CA GLY A 200 16.96 -1.42 10.01
C GLY A 200 16.51 -0.57 11.21
N ASP A 201 17.47 -0.20 12.03
CA ASP A 201 17.31 0.46 13.34
C ASP A 201 17.20 1.99 13.29
N GLU A 202 17.22 2.60 12.10
CA GLU A 202 16.97 4.04 11.93
C GLU A 202 15.46 4.35 12.10
N PRO A 203 15.07 5.35 12.92
CA PRO A 203 13.69 5.85 13.02
C PRO A 203 13.12 6.18 11.63
N LYS A 204 11.96 5.63 11.30
CA LYS A 204 11.38 5.73 9.95
C LYS A 204 10.24 6.73 9.83
N PHE A 205 9.65 7.22 10.91
CA PHE A 205 8.45 8.08 10.86
C PHE A 205 8.59 9.30 9.92
N ILE A 206 9.77 9.93 9.87
CA ILE A 206 10.07 11.02 8.93
C ILE A 206 10.11 10.47 7.49
N GLN A 207 10.92 9.46 7.22
CA GLN A 207 11.06 8.83 5.90
C GLN A 207 9.71 8.33 5.34
N ILE A 208 8.87 7.74 6.20
CA ILE A 208 7.50 7.29 5.89
C ILE A 208 6.63 8.48 5.49
N SER A 209 6.62 9.54 6.30
CA SER A 209 5.82 10.74 6.00
C SER A 209 6.26 11.45 4.72
N ASP A 210 7.57 11.54 4.51
CA ASP A 210 8.21 12.13 3.34
C ASP A 210 7.88 11.35 2.07
N PHE A 211 8.05 10.02 2.11
CA PHE A 211 7.69 9.14 0.99
C PHE A 211 6.19 9.23 0.65
N VAL A 212 5.31 9.07 1.64
CA VAL A 212 3.86 9.03 1.41
C VAL A 212 3.33 10.35 0.89
N GLU A 213 3.67 11.48 1.52
CA GLU A 213 3.16 12.79 1.08
C GLU A 213 3.80 13.23 -0.23
N TYR A 214 5.07 12.87 -0.51
CA TYR A 214 5.69 13.09 -1.82
C TYR A 214 4.91 12.39 -2.93
N TYR A 215 4.65 11.09 -2.80
CA TYR A 215 3.97 10.36 -3.87
C TYR A 215 2.48 10.72 -4.00
N LYS A 216 1.81 11.13 -2.93
CA LYS A 216 0.49 11.78 -3.00
C LYS A 216 0.53 13.06 -3.84
N LEU A 217 1.52 13.93 -3.63
CA LEU A 217 1.73 15.14 -4.45
C LEU A 217 2.12 14.83 -5.90
N GLN A 218 2.82 13.72 -6.16
CA GLN A 218 3.08 13.19 -7.51
C GLN A 218 1.86 12.52 -8.18
N GLY A 219 0.74 12.41 -7.46
CA GLY A 219 -0.53 11.88 -7.97
C GLY A 219 -0.74 10.38 -7.82
N ALA A 220 0.00 9.70 -6.93
CA ALA A 220 -0.31 8.33 -6.56
C ALA A 220 -1.66 8.28 -5.84
N SER A 221 -2.59 7.46 -6.33
CA SER A 221 -3.92 7.26 -5.75
C SER A 221 -3.97 6.16 -4.69
N PHE A 222 -2.96 5.28 -4.67
CA PHE A 222 -2.82 4.22 -3.67
C PHE A 222 -1.35 3.92 -3.37
N ILE A 223 -1.07 3.41 -2.17
CA ILE A 223 0.28 2.95 -1.78
C ILE A 223 0.18 1.57 -1.11
N HIS A 224 0.95 0.61 -1.58
CA HIS A 224 1.21 -0.65 -0.89
C HIS A 224 2.51 -0.50 -0.09
N LEU A 225 2.47 -0.75 1.22
CA LEU A 225 3.62 -0.60 2.11
C LEU A 225 3.94 -1.94 2.76
N TYR A 226 5.11 -2.49 2.45
CA TYR A 226 5.52 -3.78 2.97
C TYR A 226 6.30 -3.61 4.27
N LEU A 227 5.89 -4.38 5.28
CA LEU A 227 6.35 -4.23 6.65
C LEU A 227 6.93 -5.54 7.16
N ARG A 228 8.19 -5.55 7.59
CA ARG A 228 8.74 -6.66 8.39
C ARG A 228 8.59 -6.32 9.87
N ASN A 229 9.47 -5.48 10.40
CA ASN A 229 9.46 -5.00 11.79
C ASN A 229 9.72 -3.49 11.82
N VAL A 230 8.98 -2.77 12.67
CA VAL A 230 9.18 -1.34 12.96
C VAL A 230 8.95 -1.08 14.44
N THR A 231 9.42 0.07 14.94
CA THR A 231 9.14 0.48 16.31
C THR A 231 7.66 0.80 16.51
N LYS A 232 7.17 0.73 17.76
CA LYS A 232 5.81 1.21 18.12
C LYS A 232 5.60 2.69 17.73
N TYR A 233 6.68 3.49 17.72
CA TYR A 233 6.62 4.90 17.36
C TYR A 233 6.37 5.10 15.87
N ASP A 234 7.11 4.40 15.01
CA ASP A 234 6.90 4.42 13.55
C ASP A 234 5.55 3.80 13.16
N ARG A 235 5.14 2.73 13.87
CA ARG A 235 3.85 2.06 13.66
C ARG A 235 2.67 3.02 13.83
N ARG A 236 2.73 3.96 14.78
CA ARG A 236 1.70 5.01 14.99
C ARG A 236 1.51 5.88 13.74
N MET A 237 2.57 6.20 13.01
CA MET A 237 2.51 6.91 11.73
C MET A 237 1.89 6.05 10.63
N LEU A 238 2.32 4.78 10.52
CA LEU A 238 1.76 3.82 9.54
C LEU A 238 0.25 3.60 9.73
N ASP A 239 -0.20 3.38 10.97
CA ASP A 239 -1.62 3.16 11.27
C ASP A 239 -2.45 4.45 11.08
N SER A 240 -1.86 5.64 11.27
CA SER A 240 -2.48 6.91 10.88
C SER A 240 -2.70 7.00 9.36
N TYR A 241 -1.72 6.52 8.58
CA TYR A 241 -1.81 6.49 7.12
C TYR A 241 -2.79 5.43 6.59
N ALA A 242 -2.76 4.21 7.11
CA ALA A 242 -3.68 3.14 6.73
C ALA A 242 -5.15 3.54 6.93
N ARG A 243 -5.46 4.25 8.03
CA ARG A 243 -6.81 4.79 8.31
C ARG A 243 -7.33 5.80 7.28
N SER A 244 -6.46 6.35 6.41
CA SER A 244 -6.90 7.23 5.31
C SER A 244 -7.42 6.48 4.07
N GLY A 245 -7.43 5.14 4.09
CA GLY A 245 -8.07 4.30 3.07
C GLY A 245 -7.34 4.19 1.73
N ASN A 246 -6.33 5.02 1.47
CA ASN A 246 -5.51 4.99 0.25
C ASN A 246 -4.13 4.34 0.44
N ILE A 247 -3.93 3.59 1.53
CA ILE A 247 -2.67 2.93 1.88
C ILE A 247 -2.97 1.56 2.50
N GLU A 248 -2.42 0.49 1.91
CA GLU A 248 -2.47 -0.86 2.48
C GLU A 248 -1.11 -1.18 3.14
N VAL A 249 -1.10 -1.37 4.46
CA VAL A 249 0.07 -1.87 5.18
C VAL A 249 0.04 -3.41 5.14
N ILE A 250 1.04 -3.99 4.50
CA ILE A 250 1.15 -5.42 4.20
C ILE A 250 2.22 -5.98 5.12
N GLN A 251 1.80 -6.71 6.13
CA GLN A 251 2.68 -7.37 7.06
C GLN A 251 3.30 -8.61 6.39
N MET A 252 4.62 -8.59 6.23
CA MET A 252 5.40 -9.73 5.76
C MET A 252 5.73 -10.63 6.95
N HIS A 253 5.15 -11.83 6.92
CA HIS A 253 5.35 -12.89 7.90
C HIS A 253 5.52 -14.21 7.16
N ASP A 254 6.21 -15.14 7.81
CA ASP A 254 6.49 -16.49 7.34
C ASP A 254 6.77 -17.35 8.57
N ASN A 255 6.65 -18.66 8.45
CA ASN A 255 6.95 -19.59 9.54
C ASN A 255 8.46 -19.66 9.82
N ASP A 256 9.28 -19.38 8.81
CA ASP A 256 10.73 -19.50 8.84
C ASP A 256 11.47 -18.15 8.90
N TRP A 257 12.63 -18.13 9.58
CA TRP A 257 13.49 -16.94 9.66
C TRP A 257 14.26 -16.70 8.36
N ARG A 258 14.38 -15.43 7.95
CA ARG A 258 15.24 -15.00 6.83
C ARG A 258 15.78 -13.57 7.03
N PRO A 259 16.94 -13.22 6.43
CA PRO A 259 17.51 -11.87 6.49
C PRO A 259 16.69 -10.82 5.73
N ASP A 260 16.91 -9.54 6.02
CA ASP A 260 16.07 -8.45 5.49
C ASP A 260 16.08 -8.31 3.95
N PHE A 261 17.24 -8.49 3.32
CA PHE A 261 17.37 -8.35 1.86
C PHE A 261 16.60 -9.44 1.08
N GLU A 262 16.34 -10.59 1.69
CA GLU A 262 15.58 -11.67 1.08
C GLU A 262 14.08 -11.33 0.96
N TRP A 263 13.54 -10.55 1.91
CA TRP A 263 12.16 -10.06 1.82
C TRP A 263 11.92 -9.11 0.63
N HIS A 264 12.96 -8.47 0.11
CA HIS A 264 12.84 -7.51 -0.99
C HIS A 264 12.39 -8.18 -2.31
N ASN A 265 12.87 -9.39 -2.63
CA ASN A 265 12.42 -10.11 -3.82
C ASN A 265 10.95 -10.54 -3.69
N ALA A 266 10.61 -11.25 -2.59
CA ALA A 266 9.25 -11.64 -2.28
C ALA A 266 8.27 -10.44 -2.27
N GLN A 267 8.71 -9.26 -1.80
CA GLN A 267 7.95 -8.02 -1.85
C GLN A 267 7.70 -7.53 -3.27
N ILE A 268 8.71 -7.50 -4.14
CA ILE A 268 8.56 -7.14 -5.55
C ILE A 268 7.62 -8.11 -6.25
N ASN A 269 7.81 -9.41 -6.04
CA ASN A 269 6.97 -10.47 -6.63
C ASN A 269 5.50 -10.31 -6.19
N ASP A 270 5.23 -10.17 -4.89
CA ASP A 270 3.86 -9.94 -4.42
C ASP A 270 3.26 -8.63 -4.93
N CYS A 271 4.00 -7.52 -4.89
CA CYS A 271 3.53 -6.24 -5.40
C CYS A 271 3.13 -6.32 -6.88
N HIS A 272 3.89 -7.05 -7.70
CA HIS A 272 3.59 -7.22 -9.12
C HIS A 272 2.18 -7.84 -9.30
N PHE A 273 1.91 -8.97 -8.66
CA PHE A 273 0.60 -9.61 -8.77
C PHE A 273 -0.51 -8.82 -8.06
N ARG A 274 -0.22 -8.24 -6.89
CA ARG A 274 -1.13 -7.37 -6.15
C ARG A 274 -1.61 -6.17 -6.97
N SER A 275 -0.72 -5.59 -7.78
CA SER A 275 -0.98 -4.34 -8.51
C SER A 275 -1.43 -4.55 -9.96
N LYS A 276 -1.12 -5.70 -10.55
CA LYS A 276 -1.61 -6.09 -11.90
C LYS A 276 -3.14 -6.02 -11.95
N VAL A 277 -3.67 -5.40 -13.00
CA VAL A 277 -5.09 -5.00 -13.18
C VAL A 277 -5.57 -3.94 -12.18
N PHE A 278 -5.29 -4.08 -10.88
CA PHE A 278 -5.63 -3.11 -9.82
C PHE A 278 -5.21 -1.67 -10.14
N SER A 279 -4.06 -1.51 -10.81
CA SER A 279 -3.49 -0.21 -11.18
C SER A 279 -3.06 -0.16 -12.64
N LYS A 280 -3.27 0.98 -13.32
CA LYS A 280 -2.75 1.18 -14.69
C LYS A 280 -1.23 1.24 -14.73
N TRP A 281 -0.64 1.91 -13.74
CA TRP A 281 0.81 2.05 -13.55
C TRP A 281 1.18 1.77 -12.09
N THR A 282 2.29 1.05 -11.89
CA THR A 282 2.85 0.78 -10.56
C THR A 282 4.34 1.12 -10.55
N ALA A 283 4.79 1.85 -9.54
CA ALA A 283 6.22 2.06 -9.27
C ALA A 283 6.68 1.20 -8.09
N PHE A 284 7.85 0.59 -8.22
CA PHE A 284 8.55 -0.18 -7.19
C PHE A 284 9.73 0.67 -6.72
N LEU A 285 9.76 1.04 -5.44
CA LEU A 285 10.65 2.08 -4.92
C LEU A 285 11.12 1.78 -3.50
N ASP A 286 12.39 2.04 -3.21
CA ASP A 286 12.91 2.08 -1.84
C ASP A 286 12.41 3.36 -1.11
N ILE A 287 12.41 3.36 0.23
CA ILE A 287 11.95 4.53 1.03
C ILE A 287 12.80 5.80 0.75
N ASP A 288 14.06 5.59 0.42
CA ASP A 288 15.05 6.61 0.07
C ASP A 288 15.03 7.01 -1.42
N GLU A 289 14.04 6.59 -2.21
CA GLU A 289 13.90 6.91 -3.64
C GLU A 289 12.73 7.83 -3.98
N LYS A 290 13.03 8.92 -4.71
CA LYS A 290 12.07 9.95 -5.14
C LYS A 290 12.15 10.19 -6.65
N ILE A 291 11.10 9.86 -7.42
CA ILE A 291 11.03 10.16 -8.86
C ILE A 291 10.81 11.67 -9.06
N GLU A 292 11.89 12.39 -9.36
CA GLU A 292 11.94 13.82 -9.61
C GLU A 292 11.67 14.12 -11.09
N MET A 293 10.64 14.92 -11.36
CA MET A 293 10.33 15.47 -12.68
C MET A 293 11.16 16.73 -12.93
N LEU A 294 11.86 16.79 -14.07
CA LEU A 294 12.83 17.84 -14.40
C LEU A 294 12.41 18.74 -15.57
N THR A 295 11.24 18.49 -16.16
CA THR A 295 10.73 19.24 -17.31
C THR A 295 9.43 19.98 -16.98
N PRO A 296 9.25 21.25 -17.40
CA PRO A 296 8.00 21.98 -17.17
C PRO A 296 6.80 21.36 -17.89
N LYS A 297 7.02 20.50 -18.90
CA LYS A 297 5.95 19.77 -19.61
C LYS A 297 5.18 18.80 -18.70
N TYR A 298 5.85 18.23 -17.70
CA TYR A 298 5.28 17.20 -16.82
C TYR A 298 5.60 17.55 -15.38
N ARG A 299 4.68 18.25 -14.71
CA ARG A 299 4.89 18.72 -13.33
C ARG A 299 4.96 17.57 -12.32
N ARG A 300 4.16 16.52 -12.52
CA ARG A 300 4.11 15.33 -11.65
C ARG A 300 4.36 14.04 -12.43
N VAL A 301 4.73 12.98 -11.70
CA VAL A 301 4.85 11.62 -12.27
C VAL A 301 3.58 11.21 -13.00
N ILE A 302 2.39 11.41 -12.41
CA ILE A 302 1.12 11.07 -13.07
C ILE A 302 0.90 11.81 -14.40
N ASP A 303 1.42 13.02 -14.55
CA ASP A 303 1.25 13.83 -15.78
C ASP A 303 2.09 13.23 -16.92
N TYR A 304 3.28 12.69 -16.61
CA TYR A 304 4.10 11.94 -17.56
C TYR A 304 3.46 10.60 -17.91
N LEU A 305 3.01 9.83 -16.90
CA LEU A 305 2.34 8.53 -17.09
C LEU A 305 1.07 8.62 -17.97
N LYS A 306 0.30 9.69 -17.83
CA LYS A 306 -0.89 9.97 -18.66
C LYS A 306 -0.56 10.30 -20.12
N SER A 307 0.66 10.75 -20.41
CA SER A 307 1.09 11.03 -21.78
C SER A 307 1.57 9.80 -22.57
N ILE A 308 1.61 8.64 -21.92
CA ILE A 308 2.00 7.37 -22.51
C ILE A 308 0.73 6.61 -22.90
N THR A 309 0.42 6.62 -24.19
CA THR A 309 -0.80 6.02 -24.76
C THR A 309 -0.56 4.74 -25.55
N ASP A 310 0.70 4.47 -25.95
CA ASP A 310 1.08 3.26 -26.69
C ASP A 310 0.95 2.02 -25.77
N PRO A 311 0.07 1.06 -26.10
CA PRO A 311 -0.31 -0.05 -25.21
C PRO A 311 0.78 -1.10 -25.03
N ASP A 312 1.80 -1.13 -25.91
CA ASP A 312 2.90 -2.08 -25.81
C ASP A 312 3.94 -1.67 -24.76
N ILE A 313 3.93 -0.42 -24.30
CA ILE A 313 4.86 0.06 -23.27
C ILE A 313 4.41 -0.49 -21.91
N SER A 314 5.06 -1.57 -21.46
CA SER A 314 4.76 -2.21 -20.18
C SER A 314 5.63 -1.70 -19.03
N GLU A 315 6.72 -0.98 -19.32
CA GLU A 315 7.73 -0.63 -18.31
C GLU A 315 8.46 0.68 -18.60
N LEU A 316 8.75 1.42 -17.53
CA LEU A 316 9.57 2.62 -17.54
C LEU A 316 10.76 2.46 -16.61
N MET A 317 11.97 2.56 -17.17
CA MET A 317 13.21 2.58 -16.41
C MET A 317 13.69 4.01 -16.23
N PHE A 318 13.67 4.50 -14.99
CA PHE A 318 14.26 5.78 -14.65
C PHE A 318 15.76 5.61 -14.38
N ARG A 319 16.55 6.63 -14.72
CA ARG A 319 17.94 6.73 -14.26
C ARG A 319 17.98 7.40 -12.90
N LEU A 320 19.00 7.16 -12.09
CA LEU A 320 19.12 7.68 -10.74
C LEU A 320 20.34 8.59 -10.52
N ARG A 321 20.25 9.43 -9.50
CA ARG A 321 21.35 10.21 -8.90
C ARG A 321 21.37 9.96 -7.40
N TRP A 322 22.57 9.93 -6.81
CA TRP A 322 22.68 9.81 -5.36
C TRP A 322 22.62 11.17 -4.68
N VAL A 323 21.92 11.21 -3.55
CA VAL A 323 21.93 12.31 -2.59
C VAL A 323 22.59 11.79 -1.31
N GLN A 324 23.59 12.48 -0.80
CA GLN A 324 24.33 12.05 0.39
C GLN A 324 23.51 12.33 1.66
N LYS A 325 23.01 11.28 2.30
CA LYS A 325 22.37 11.36 3.63
C LYS A 325 23.45 11.17 4.69
N THR A 326 23.99 12.29 5.18
CA THR A 326 25.17 12.34 6.07
C THR A 326 24.87 12.08 7.54
N ALA A 327 23.59 12.11 7.93
CA ALA A 327 23.13 11.93 9.30
C ALA A 327 21.87 11.07 9.35
N ASP A 328 21.57 10.55 10.53
CA ASP A 328 20.30 9.89 10.79
C ASP A 328 19.19 10.91 11.08
N ASP A 329 17.96 10.44 10.96
CA ASP A 329 16.77 11.19 11.33
C ASP A 329 16.59 11.20 12.87
N PRO A 330 16.08 12.29 13.48
CA PRO A 330 15.89 12.38 14.93
C PRO A 330 14.95 11.29 15.45
N PRO A 331 15.12 10.81 16.70
CA PRO A 331 14.36 9.67 17.22
C PRO A 331 12.89 9.97 17.53
N LYS A 332 12.51 11.25 17.64
CA LYS A 332 11.15 11.71 17.94
C LYS A 332 10.89 13.07 17.30
N TYR A 333 9.62 13.33 17.00
CA TYR A 333 9.08 14.67 16.80
C TYR A 333 9.06 15.44 18.14
N ILE A 334 9.49 16.70 18.11
CA ILE A 334 9.46 17.63 19.27
C ILE A 334 8.48 18.78 18.96
N ASN A 335 8.74 19.52 17.88
CA ASN A 335 7.94 20.65 17.43
C ASN A 335 8.11 20.86 15.90
N ASP A 336 7.35 21.80 15.33
CA ASP A 336 7.38 22.08 13.89
C ASP A 336 8.75 22.61 13.43
N GLU A 337 9.45 23.36 14.28
CA GLU A 337 10.76 23.94 14.01
C GLU A 337 11.82 22.84 13.85
N GLN A 338 11.96 21.97 14.86
CA GLN A 338 12.82 20.79 14.82
C GLN A 338 12.48 19.88 13.65
N MET A 339 11.20 19.74 13.32
CA MET A 339 10.78 18.93 12.18
C MET A 339 11.16 19.59 10.85
N ALA A 340 10.95 20.91 10.68
CA ALA A 340 11.27 21.63 9.45
C ALA A 340 12.76 21.60 9.09
N GLU A 341 13.64 21.64 10.10
CA GLU A 341 15.10 21.46 9.94
C GLU A 341 15.50 20.03 9.54
N ASN A 342 14.67 19.03 9.88
CA ASN A 342 14.93 17.62 9.64
C ASN A 342 14.18 17.03 8.43
N LEU A 343 13.58 17.88 7.59
CA LEU A 343 13.00 17.46 6.32
C LEU A 343 14.08 16.98 5.34
N ILE A 344 14.01 15.69 4.96
CA ILE A 344 15.03 14.95 4.21
C ILE A 344 15.50 15.68 2.95
N TYR A 345 14.57 16.16 2.12
CA TYR A 345 14.86 16.85 0.85
C TYR A 345 15.44 18.26 1.00
N ARG A 346 15.34 18.87 2.18
CA ARG A 346 15.99 20.16 2.50
C ARG A 346 17.37 19.94 3.12
N LYS A 347 17.43 19.08 4.14
CA LYS A 347 18.64 18.75 4.92
C LYS A 347 19.69 18.06 4.08
N PHE A 348 19.29 17.16 3.18
CA PHE A 348 20.19 16.41 2.31
C PHE A 348 20.01 16.86 0.86
N ASN A 349 20.92 17.71 0.37
CA ASN A 349 20.84 18.33 -0.95
C ASN A 349 22.08 18.08 -1.84
N MET A 350 23.17 17.56 -1.29
CA MET A 350 24.40 17.24 -2.02
C MET A 350 24.17 16.03 -2.93
N THR A 351 24.11 16.29 -4.24
CA THR A 351 23.61 15.35 -5.25
C THR A 351 24.66 15.05 -6.33
N SER A 352 24.80 13.80 -6.74
CA SER A 352 25.78 13.37 -7.74
C SER A 352 25.52 14.03 -9.10
N THR A 353 26.56 14.62 -9.69
CA THR A 353 26.48 15.13 -11.07
C THR A 353 26.28 13.99 -12.08
N LYS A 354 26.99 12.87 -11.87
CA LYS A 354 26.85 11.63 -12.63
C LYS A 354 25.47 11.01 -12.45
N VAL A 355 24.92 10.48 -13.55
CA VAL A 355 23.63 9.81 -13.64
C VAL A 355 23.88 8.31 -13.87
N MET A 356 23.18 7.46 -13.12
CA MET A 356 23.34 6.00 -13.13
C MET A 356 22.10 5.31 -13.72
N SER A 357 22.26 4.11 -14.26
CA SER A 357 21.14 3.22 -14.58
C SER A 357 20.69 2.46 -13.34
N VAL A 358 19.38 2.21 -13.21
CA VAL A 358 18.81 1.28 -12.22
C VAL A 358 19.20 -0.16 -12.56
N SER A 359 19.52 -0.96 -11.54
CA SER A 359 19.95 -2.37 -11.70
C SER A 359 18.81 -3.35 -11.95
N LEU A 360 17.59 -3.03 -11.50
CA LEU A 360 16.43 -3.91 -11.65
C LEU A 360 15.91 -3.86 -13.10
N GLN A 361 15.89 -5.01 -13.76
CA GLN A 361 15.39 -5.19 -15.13
C GLN A 361 14.59 -6.51 -15.21
N PRO A 362 13.47 -6.55 -15.94
CA PRO A 362 12.69 -7.77 -16.09
C PRO A 362 13.44 -8.72 -17.01
N LYS A 363 13.68 -9.94 -16.51
CA LYS A 363 14.41 -10.98 -17.23
C LYS A 363 13.53 -11.82 -18.16
N ALA A 364 12.21 -11.82 -17.92
CA ALA A 364 11.19 -12.41 -18.77
C ALA A 364 10.17 -11.33 -19.16
N ARG A 365 9.65 -11.41 -20.39
CA ARG A 365 8.55 -10.56 -20.90
C ARG A 365 7.58 -11.40 -21.73
N TYR A 366 6.33 -10.97 -21.80
CA TYR A 366 5.39 -11.48 -22.79
C TYR A 366 5.67 -10.85 -24.17
N LYS A 367 5.17 -11.47 -25.24
CA LYS A 367 5.39 -11.01 -26.61
C LYS A 367 4.83 -9.59 -26.81
N ASN A 368 5.50 -8.81 -27.66
CA ASN A 368 5.18 -7.43 -28.03
C ASN A 368 5.35 -6.35 -26.94
N THR A 369 5.71 -6.67 -25.69
CA THR A 369 5.92 -5.61 -24.68
C THR A 369 7.29 -4.94 -24.76
N ARG A 370 7.32 -3.63 -24.48
CA ARG A 370 8.50 -2.76 -24.58
C ARG A 370 8.79 -2.04 -23.27
N THR A 371 10.08 -1.92 -22.95
CA THR A 371 10.61 -1.08 -21.87
C THR A 371 11.13 0.24 -22.46
N ILE A 372 10.81 1.38 -21.85
CA ILE A 372 11.43 2.67 -22.19
C ILE A 372 12.38 3.11 -21.07
N ILE A 373 13.63 3.41 -21.44
CA ILE A 373 14.55 4.16 -20.56
C ILE A 373 14.15 5.64 -20.63
N VAL A 374 13.63 6.17 -19.53
CA VAL A 374 13.17 7.56 -19.44
C VAL A 374 14.37 8.49 -19.59
N ASN A 375 14.24 9.49 -20.45
CA ASN A 375 15.28 10.48 -20.66
C ASN A 375 15.52 11.26 -19.36
N SER A 376 16.77 11.32 -18.89
CA SER A 376 17.15 11.97 -17.62
C SER A 376 17.00 13.51 -17.63
N LYS A 377 16.56 14.11 -18.74
CA LYS A 377 16.06 15.50 -18.80
C LYS A 377 14.55 15.63 -18.55
N ILE A 378 13.80 14.54 -18.61
CA ILE A 378 12.36 14.46 -18.30
C ILE A 378 12.18 14.13 -16.82
N ALA A 379 12.81 13.05 -16.35
CA ALA A 379 12.71 12.59 -14.98
C ALA A 379 13.92 11.73 -14.58
N LEU A 380 14.22 11.69 -13.28
CA LEU A 380 15.20 10.79 -12.68
C LEU A 380 14.80 10.41 -11.24
N ILE A 381 15.41 9.37 -10.68
CA ILE A 381 15.27 9.04 -9.26
C ILE A 381 16.35 9.77 -8.46
N ARG A 382 15.96 10.56 -7.46
CA ARG A 382 16.84 10.99 -6.37
C ARG A 382 16.90 9.86 -5.35
N HIS A 383 18.09 9.36 -5.06
CA HIS A 383 18.30 8.24 -4.15
C HIS A 383 19.16 8.65 -2.95
N TYR A 384 18.53 8.80 -1.78
CA TYR A 384 19.09 9.37 -0.55
C TYR A 384 19.90 8.35 0.28
N ARG A 385 21.09 7.98 -0.17
CA ARG A 385 21.91 6.95 0.49
C ARG A 385 22.56 7.42 1.80
N ASN A 386 22.30 6.69 2.89
CA ASN A 386 22.85 6.94 4.23
C ASN A 386 24.35 6.55 4.29
N LEU A 387 25.21 7.52 4.65
CA LEU A 387 26.67 7.34 4.70
C LEU A 387 27.17 6.57 5.93
N LYS A 388 26.32 6.22 6.90
CA LYS A 388 26.71 5.41 8.06
C LYS A 388 26.88 3.91 7.76
N LEU A 389 26.60 3.49 6.53
CA LEU A 389 26.82 2.15 5.95
C LEU A 389 26.15 0.94 6.62
N ARG A 390 25.78 0.94 7.90
CA ARG A 390 25.00 -0.08 8.63
C ARG A 390 24.98 -1.50 8.01
N SER A 391 23.98 -1.81 7.18
CA SER A 391 23.75 -3.12 6.55
C SER A 391 24.36 -3.28 5.15
N PHE A 392 25.11 -2.29 4.67
CA PHE A 392 25.74 -2.26 3.35
C PHE A 392 27.22 -2.67 3.43
N SER A 393 27.72 -3.25 2.35
CA SER A 393 29.15 -3.57 2.19
C SER A 393 30.02 -2.31 2.39
N PRO A 394 31.24 -2.42 2.95
CA PRO A 394 32.21 -1.31 2.98
C PRO A 394 32.46 -0.65 1.61
N LEU A 395 32.36 -1.44 0.53
CA LEU A 395 32.46 -0.97 -0.86
C LEU A 395 31.34 0.00 -1.27
N ALA A 396 30.24 0.08 -0.52
CA ALA A 396 29.14 0.99 -0.82
C ALA A 396 29.57 2.47 -0.67
N LEU A 397 30.43 2.80 0.30
CA LEU A 397 30.95 4.18 0.44
C LEU A 397 31.88 4.56 -0.70
N GLU A 398 32.79 3.66 -1.08
CA GLU A 398 33.69 3.86 -2.21
C GLU A 398 32.88 4.05 -3.50
N ARG A 399 31.86 3.22 -3.70
CA ARG A 399 30.91 3.37 -4.81
C ARG A 399 30.24 4.74 -4.74
N ILE A 400 29.67 5.16 -3.61
CA ILE A 400 29.06 6.49 -3.43
C ILE A 400 30.05 7.62 -3.79
N ASN A 401 31.27 7.57 -3.26
CA ASN A 401 32.27 8.62 -3.47
C ASN A 401 32.75 8.70 -4.93
N SER A 402 32.94 7.56 -5.62
CA SER A 402 33.33 7.52 -7.04
C SER A 402 32.29 8.15 -8.00
N HIS A 403 31.05 8.36 -7.53
CA HIS A 403 29.99 9.04 -8.30
C HIS A 403 29.98 10.57 -8.16
N GLY A 404 30.96 11.13 -7.45
CA GLY A 404 31.21 12.57 -7.43
C GLY A 404 31.65 13.15 -8.80
N PRO A 405 31.71 14.49 -8.93
CA PRO A 405 31.47 15.47 -7.87
C PRO A 405 30.00 15.60 -7.48
N TYR A 406 29.78 16.02 -6.23
CA TYR A 406 28.47 16.29 -5.63
C TYR A 406 28.21 17.80 -5.61
N VAL A 407 27.00 18.22 -5.98
CA VAL A 407 26.58 19.63 -6.02
C VAL A 407 25.26 19.82 -5.27
N PRO A 408 25.03 20.98 -4.63
CA PRO A 408 23.76 21.25 -3.97
C PRO A 408 22.64 21.35 -5.01
N THR A 409 21.57 20.57 -4.84
CA THR A 409 20.35 20.67 -5.65
C THR A 409 19.12 20.71 -4.75
N ARG A 410 18.07 21.43 -5.17
CA ARG A 410 16.79 21.51 -4.47
C ARG A 410 15.70 20.92 -5.36
N ILE A 411 14.67 20.35 -4.73
CA ILE A 411 13.44 19.96 -5.43
C ILE A 411 12.67 21.22 -5.88
N ALA A 412 11.68 21.05 -6.76
CA ALA A 412 10.87 22.16 -7.26
C ALA A 412 10.15 22.92 -6.11
N PRO A 413 10.12 24.27 -6.11
CA PRO A 413 9.58 25.05 -4.97
C PRO A 413 8.15 24.69 -4.56
N TRP A 414 7.26 24.46 -5.53
CA TRP A 414 5.87 24.06 -5.25
C TRP A 414 5.77 22.72 -4.51
N LEU A 415 6.74 21.83 -4.73
CA LEU A 415 6.79 20.51 -4.10
C LEU A 415 7.38 20.64 -2.70
N ASP A 416 8.41 21.47 -2.51
CA ASP A 416 8.96 21.82 -1.20
C ASP A 416 7.89 22.43 -0.27
N GLU A 417 7.13 23.42 -0.76
CA GLU A 417 6.04 24.07 -0.01
C GLU A 417 4.94 23.09 0.39
N GLY A 418 4.41 22.34 -0.59
CA GLY A 418 3.33 21.37 -0.37
C GLY A 418 3.76 20.22 0.55
N LEU A 419 4.97 19.70 0.35
CA LEU A 419 5.50 18.58 1.13
C LEU A 419 5.84 19.02 2.56
N THR A 420 6.38 20.22 2.76
CA THR A 420 6.59 20.81 4.09
C THR A 420 5.27 20.89 4.84
N LYS A 421 4.25 21.51 4.23
CA LYS A 421 2.93 21.69 4.83
C LYS A 421 2.30 20.36 5.22
N ASN A 422 2.33 19.37 4.32
CA ASN A 422 1.72 18.06 4.55
C ASN A 422 2.45 17.26 5.64
N ILE A 423 3.80 17.22 5.63
CA ILE A 423 4.57 16.51 6.64
C ILE A 423 4.36 17.13 8.03
N LEU A 424 4.51 18.45 8.17
CA LEU A 424 4.30 19.13 9.46
C LEU A 424 2.87 18.93 9.99
N GLY A 425 1.87 19.06 9.12
CA GLY A 425 0.47 18.77 9.47
C GLY A 425 0.26 17.32 9.93
N ARG A 426 0.89 16.34 9.27
CA ARG A 426 0.85 14.93 9.69
C ARG A 426 1.55 14.71 11.02
N MET A 427 2.72 15.30 11.24
CA MET A 427 3.48 15.14 12.48
C MET A 427 2.70 15.67 13.67
N ARG A 428 2.10 16.87 13.56
CA ARG A 428 1.21 17.41 14.59
C ARG A 428 0.00 16.52 14.84
N PHE A 429 -0.66 16.02 13.80
CA PHE A 429 -1.81 15.11 13.96
C PHE A 429 -1.44 13.78 14.63
N VAL A 430 -0.27 13.22 14.33
CA VAL A 430 0.14 11.90 14.84
C VAL A 430 0.81 11.99 16.20
N TYR A 431 1.68 12.97 16.44
CA TYR A 431 2.55 13.06 17.62
C TYR A 431 2.41 14.33 18.44
N GLY A 432 1.69 15.35 17.95
CA GLY A 432 1.36 16.52 18.75
C GLY A 432 0.55 16.12 19.99
N GLU A 433 0.73 16.86 21.07
CA GLU A 433 -0.07 16.67 22.28
C GLU A 433 -1.51 17.04 21.98
N VAL A 434 -2.44 16.14 22.30
CA VAL A 434 -3.86 16.44 22.27
C VAL A 434 -4.13 17.28 23.51
N CYS A 435 -4.37 18.59 23.32
CA CYS A 435 -4.92 19.42 24.38
C CYS A 435 -6.23 18.78 24.84
N GLN A 436 -6.27 18.28 26.08
CA GLN A 436 -7.53 18.02 26.76
C GLN A 436 -8.13 19.40 27.07
N VAL A 437 -9.27 19.70 26.44
CA VAL A 437 -10.06 20.93 26.62
C VAL A 437 -11.28 20.58 27.46
#